data_AF-A0A445CZK3-F1
#
_entry.id   AF-A0A445CZK3-F1
#
_cell.length_a   1.000
_cell.length_b   1.000
_cell.length_c   1.000
_cell.angle_alpha   90.00
_cell.angle_beta   90.00
_cell.angle_gamma   90.00
#
_symmetry.space_group_name_H-M   'P 1'
#
loop_
_entity.id
_entity.type
_entity.pdbx_description
1 polymer ?
#
loop_
_entity_poly.entity_id
_entity_poly.type
_entity_poly.pdbx_seq_one_letter_code
_entity_poly.pdbx_strand_id
1 'polypeptide(L)'
;MSLTYAYFKRLDYFSTECIYSPNAYRGFAREFIKDLERLRPRAVLDIIRSGENFRISTTAKMPEQGTCERCGYISSQKWCKACVLLDGLNRGLPKLGIGRSHGVIGASRDRNERNGGKTIESKQCGTLDF
;
A
#
# COMPACT_ATOMS: atom_id res chain seq x y z
N MET A 1 20.47 -10.19 4.94
CA MET A 1 21.10 -10.06 6.27
C MET A 1 20.23 -10.68 7.37
N SER A 2 18.94 -10.34 7.49
CA SER A 2 18.05 -10.96 8.50
C SER A 2 17.84 -12.48 8.32
N LEU A 3 17.76 -12.98 7.09
CA LEU A 3 17.54 -14.41 6.83
C LEU A 3 18.69 -15.30 7.31
N THR A 4 19.95 -14.84 7.14
CA THR A 4 21.15 -15.58 7.59
C THR A 4 21.19 -15.72 9.10
N TYR A 5 20.77 -14.67 9.82
CA TYR A 5 20.67 -14.71 11.28
C TYR A 5 19.56 -15.66 11.77
N ALA A 6 18.39 -15.61 11.13
CA ALA A 6 17.28 -16.50 11.46
C ALA A 6 17.64 -17.97 11.25
N TYR A 7 18.36 -18.29 10.17
CA TYR A 7 18.88 -19.63 9.90
C TYR A 7 19.85 -20.11 10.98
N PHE A 8 20.84 -19.28 11.36
CA PHE A 8 21.82 -19.61 12.39
C PHE A 8 21.16 -19.87 13.76
N LYS A 9 20.12 -19.11 14.09
CA LYS A 9 19.36 -19.25 15.35
C LYS A 9 18.25 -20.30 15.29
N ARG A 10 18.09 -21.01 14.16
CA ARG A 10 17.03 -22.03 13.96
C ARG A 10 15.64 -21.50 14.33
N LEU A 11 15.35 -20.25 13.95
CA LEU A 11 14.04 -19.65 14.16
C LEU A 11 13.09 -20.09 13.03
N ASP A 12 11.87 -20.42 13.39
CA ASP A 12 10.81 -20.67 12.42
C ASP A 12 10.54 -19.39 11.61
N TYR A 13 10.69 -19.48 10.29
CA TYR A 13 10.47 -18.37 9.36
C TYR A 13 9.60 -18.83 8.20
N PHE A 14 8.83 -17.89 7.63
CA PHE A 14 8.00 -18.12 6.46
C PHE A 14 8.46 -17.23 5.30
N SER A 15 8.71 -17.83 4.13
CA SER A 15 9.20 -17.12 2.94
C SER A 15 8.24 -17.10 1.76
N THR A 16 7.02 -17.63 1.91
CA THR A 16 6.09 -17.61 0.77
C THR A 16 5.46 -16.23 0.61
N GLU A 17 5.33 -15.80 -0.63
CA GLU A 17 4.72 -14.53 -0.97
C GLU A 17 3.19 -14.63 -0.98
N CYS A 18 2.52 -13.49 -0.79
CA CYS A 18 1.06 -13.45 -0.78
C CYS A 18 0.49 -13.60 -2.20
N ILE A 19 -0.32 -14.65 -2.43
CA ILE A 19 -0.99 -14.91 -3.71
C ILE A 19 -1.91 -13.77 -4.18
N TYR A 20 -2.40 -12.94 -3.25
CA TYR A 20 -3.29 -11.82 -3.56
C TYR A 20 -2.55 -10.56 -4.00
N SER A 21 -1.21 -10.56 -4.00
CA SER A 21 -0.40 -9.39 -4.36
C SER A 21 0.77 -9.76 -5.29
N PRO A 22 0.51 -10.29 -6.50
CA PRO A 22 1.57 -10.73 -7.41
C PRO A 22 2.44 -9.57 -7.93
N ASN A 23 1.90 -8.35 -8.03
CA ASN A 23 2.60 -7.17 -8.57
C ASN A 23 2.97 -6.17 -7.47
N ALA A 24 3.64 -6.63 -6.42
CA ALA A 24 4.02 -5.77 -5.30
C ALA A 24 5.17 -4.80 -5.70
N TYR A 25 4.85 -3.52 -5.94
CA TYR A 25 5.86 -2.51 -6.35
C TYR A 25 7.06 -2.39 -5.39
N ARG A 26 6.85 -2.67 -4.10
CA ARG A 26 7.92 -2.67 -3.09
C ARG A 26 9.02 -3.70 -3.37
N GLY A 27 8.73 -4.80 -4.08
CA GLY A 27 9.71 -5.81 -4.48
C GLY A 27 10.74 -5.24 -5.46
N PHE A 28 10.27 -4.60 -6.53
CA PHE A 28 11.13 -3.94 -7.53
C PHE A 28 12.06 -2.89 -6.92
N ALA A 29 11.55 -2.08 -5.99
CA ALA A 29 12.38 -1.09 -5.29
C ALA A 29 13.50 -1.74 -4.47
N ARG A 30 13.24 -2.88 -3.82
CA ARG A 30 14.25 -3.64 -3.07
C ARG A 30 15.29 -4.25 -3.99
N GLU A 31 14.86 -4.83 -5.11
CA GLU A 31 15.74 -5.42 -6.12
C GLU A 31 16.68 -4.35 -6.71
N PHE A 32 16.13 -3.21 -7.11
CA PHE A 32 16.93 -2.08 -7.59
C PHE A 32 17.98 -1.62 -6.56
N ILE A 33 17.60 -1.49 -5.28
CA ILE A 33 18.54 -1.16 -4.22
C ILE A 33 19.61 -2.24 -4.05
N LYS A 34 19.27 -3.52 -4.23
CA LYS A 34 20.25 -4.62 -4.22
C LYS A 34 21.21 -4.59 -5.40
N ASP A 35 20.73 -4.22 -6.58
CA ASP A 35 21.59 -4.03 -7.74
C ASP A 35 22.56 -2.87 -7.51
N LEU A 36 22.11 -1.78 -6.88
CA LEU A 36 22.98 -0.67 -6.47
C LEU A 36 24.02 -1.08 -5.44
N GLU A 37 23.67 -1.93 -4.46
CA GLU A 37 24.63 -2.45 -3.48
C GLU A 37 25.75 -3.27 -4.12
N ARG A 38 25.49 -3.95 -5.25
CA ARG A 38 26.53 -4.69 -5.99
C ARG A 38 27.62 -3.77 -6.53
N LEU A 39 27.26 -2.53 -6.93
CA LEU A 39 28.20 -1.53 -7.41
C LEU A 39 28.83 -0.73 -6.27
N ARG A 40 28.02 -0.34 -5.28
CA ARG A 40 28.46 0.44 -4.12
C ARG A 40 27.93 -0.20 -2.83
N PRO A 41 28.76 -0.88 -2.02
CA PRO A 41 28.31 -1.58 -0.82
C PRO A 41 27.75 -0.66 0.28
N ARG A 42 27.99 0.65 0.19
CA ARG A 42 27.46 1.66 1.12
C ARG A 42 26.15 2.31 0.65
N ALA A 43 25.62 1.94 -0.52
CA ALA A 43 24.48 2.61 -1.14
C ALA A 43 23.27 2.74 -0.21
N VAL A 44 22.88 1.68 0.50
CA VAL A 44 21.74 1.72 1.42
C VAL A 44 21.97 2.69 2.58
N LEU A 45 23.15 2.67 3.19
CA LEU A 45 23.46 3.57 4.30
C LEU A 45 23.49 5.04 3.87
N ASP A 46 23.97 5.30 2.66
CA ASP A 46 24.02 6.65 2.11
C ASP A 46 22.62 7.16 1.73
N ILE A 47 21.74 6.28 1.22
CA ILE A 47 20.31 6.60 0.99
C ILE A 47 19.62 6.92 2.33
N ILE A 48 19.87 6.15 3.38
CA ILE A 48 19.29 6.40 4.71
C ILE A 48 19.75 7.76 5.24
N ARG A 49 21.06 8.03 5.24
CA ARG A 49 21.60 9.32 5.71
C ARG A 49 21.09 10.51 4.89
N SER A 50 20.94 10.33 3.58
CA SER A 50 20.30 11.33 2.72
C SER A 50 18.84 11.56 3.13
N GLY A 51 18.09 10.49 3.41
CA GLY A 51 16.70 10.57 3.86
C GLY A 51 16.52 11.18 5.26
N GLU A 52 17.42 10.91 6.20
CA GLU A 52 17.42 11.52 7.53
C GLU A 52 17.71 13.03 7.48
N ASN A 53 18.63 13.43 6.60
CA ASN A 53 18.96 14.84 6.37
C ASN A 53 17.96 15.54 5.44
N PHE A 54 16.99 14.81 4.88
CA PHE A 54 16.02 15.36 3.94
C PHE A 54 14.99 16.21 4.68
N ARG A 55 15.12 17.53 4.57
CA ARG A 55 14.16 18.50 5.11
C ARG A 55 13.11 18.86 4.06
N ILE A 56 11.84 18.62 4.39
CA ILE A 56 10.70 19.04 3.57
C ILE A 56 10.41 20.52 3.87
N SER A 57 10.17 21.34 2.83
CA SER A 57 9.79 22.75 3.03
C SER A 57 8.47 22.84 3.80
N THR A 58 8.45 23.67 4.85
CA THR A 58 7.28 23.87 5.73
C THR A 58 6.10 24.57 5.04
N THR A 59 6.25 24.96 3.78
CA THR A 59 5.20 25.59 2.96
C THR A 59 4.10 24.59 2.56
N ALA A 60 4.37 23.28 2.62
CA ALA A 60 3.37 22.27 2.33
C ALA A 60 2.32 22.22 3.45
N LYS A 61 1.07 22.59 3.13
CA LYS A 61 -0.07 22.53 4.06
C LYS A 61 -0.33 21.08 4.48
N MET A 62 0.08 20.73 5.70
CA MET A 62 -0.23 19.43 6.29
C MET A 62 -1.69 19.42 6.76
N PRO A 63 -2.44 18.33 6.52
CA PRO A 63 -3.79 18.20 7.06
C PRO A 63 -3.74 18.13 8.58
N GLU A 64 -4.72 18.75 9.23
CA GLU A 64 -4.86 18.66 10.69
C GLU A 64 -5.12 17.22 11.12
N GLN A 65 -4.48 16.81 12.21
CA GLN A 65 -4.67 15.49 12.79
C GLN A 65 -5.97 15.49 13.59
N GLY A 66 -6.95 14.72 13.13
CA GLY A 66 -8.21 14.48 13.83
C GLY A 66 -8.34 13.03 14.28
N THR A 67 -9.52 12.72 14.84
CA THR A 67 -9.91 11.37 15.25
C THR A 67 -11.15 10.92 14.51
N CYS A 68 -11.18 9.65 14.11
CA CYS A 68 -12.33 9.03 13.47
C CYS A 68 -13.52 8.97 14.44
N GLU A 69 -14.68 9.49 14.03
CA GLU A 69 -15.90 9.48 14.85
C GLU A 69 -16.42 8.07 15.17
N ARG A 70 -16.12 7.08 14.32
CA ARG A 70 -16.64 5.70 14.46
C ARG A 70 -15.79 4.78 15.35
N CYS A 71 -14.46 4.87 15.22
CA CYS A 71 -13.54 3.96 15.92
C CYS A 71 -12.56 4.68 16.86
N GLY A 72 -12.57 6.01 16.91
CA GLY A 72 -11.65 6.80 17.73
C GLY A 72 -10.19 6.85 17.25
N TYR A 73 -9.82 6.11 16.20
CA TYR A 73 -8.44 6.07 15.70
C TYR A 73 -8.07 7.33 14.93
N ILE A 74 -6.77 7.63 14.84
CA ILE A 74 -6.27 8.84 14.19
C ILE A 74 -6.68 8.89 12.71
N SER A 75 -7.18 10.04 12.27
CA SER A 75 -7.62 10.23 10.89
C SER A 75 -7.58 11.69 10.47
N SER A 76 -7.25 11.94 9.21
CA SER A 76 -7.39 13.27 8.58
C SER A 76 -8.79 13.53 8.03
N GLN A 77 -9.69 12.54 8.11
CA GLN A 77 -11.08 12.61 7.63
C GLN A 77 -12.02 12.26 8.79
N LYS A 78 -13.29 12.67 8.69
CA LYS A 78 -14.32 12.35 9.72
C LYS A 78 -14.38 10.86 10.03
N TRP A 79 -14.37 10.02 8.98
CA TRP A 79 -14.33 8.56 9.11
C TRP A 79 -13.05 7.99 8.52
N CYS A 80 -12.45 7.04 9.23
CA CYS A 80 -11.22 6.39 8.84
C CYS A 80 -11.38 5.60 7.53
N LYS A 81 -10.33 5.49 6.71
CA LYS A 81 -10.43 4.78 5.42
C LYS A 81 -10.84 3.32 5.59
N ALA A 82 -10.38 2.65 6.65
CA ALA A 82 -10.81 1.30 7.01
C ALA A 82 -12.31 1.25 7.34
N CYS A 83 -12.83 2.23 8.06
CA CYS A 83 -14.22 2.36 8.47
C CYS A 83 -15.15 2.52 7.25
N VAL A 84 -14.72 3.33 6.27
CA VAL A 84 -15.41 3.53 4.99
C VAL A 84 -15.40 2.23 4.17
N LEU A 85 -14.28 1.51 4.14
CA LEU A 85 -14.17 0.23 3.43
C LEU A 85 -15.08 -0.85 4.04
N LEU A 86 -15.11 -0.96 5.37
CA LEU A 86 -15.96 -1.92 6.09
C LEU A 86 -17.45 -1.62 5.88
N ASP A 87 -17.84 -0.34 5.92
CA ASP A 87 -19.23 0.06 5.64
C ASP A 87 -19.63 -0.23 4.18
N GLY A 88 -18.74 0.05 3.23
CA GLY A 88 -18.94 -0.32 1.82
C GLY A 88 -19.10 -1.83 1.62
N LEU A 89 -18.31 -2.64 2.34
CA LEU A 89 -18.43 -4.10 2.27
C LEU A 89 -19.76 -4.60 2.85
N ASN A 90 -20.17 -4.09 4.02
CA ASN A 90 -21.42 -4.48 4.67
C ASN A 90 -22.66 -4.07 3.87
N ARG A 91 -22.59 -2.99 3.08
CA ARG A 91 -23.66 -2.53 2.20
C ARG A 91 -23.64 -3.16 0.80
N GLY A 92 -22.69 -4.05 0.51
CA GLY A 92 -22.52 -4.64 -0.82
C GLY A 92 -21.99 -3.68 -1.89
N LEU A 93 -21.40 -2.55 -1.48
CA LEU A 93 -20.82 -1.51 -2.34
C LEU A 93 -19.29 -1.44 -2.14
N PRO A 94 -18.52 -2.46 -2.56
CA PRO A 94 -17.08 -2.53 -2.28
C PRO A 94 -16.25 -1.42 -2.96
N LYS A 95 -16.80 -0.78 -4.01
CA LYS A 95 -16.11 0.28 -4.75
C LYS A 95 -16.13 1.65 -4.05
N LEU A 96 -17.01 1.85 -3.06
CA LEU A 96 -17.17 3.12 -2.34
C LEU A 96 -15.89 3.58 -1.64
N GLY A 97 -15.09 2.63 -1.15
CA GLY A 97 -13.83 2.90 -0.47
C GLY A 97 -12.57 2.83 -1.35
N ILE A 98 -12.65 2.41 -2.61
CA ILE A 98 -11.46 2.12 -3.44
C ILE A 98 -11.25 3.21 -4.52
N GLY A 99 -12.31 3.92 -4.91
CA GLY A 99 -12.22 5.05 -5.83
C GLY A 99 -11.42 6.21 -5.23
N ARG A 100 -10.43 6.71 -5.97
CA ARG A 100 -9.82 8.00 -5.69
C ARG A 100 -10.76 9.09 -6.20
N SER A 101 -11.32 9.90 -5.30
CA SER A 101 -11.78 11.24 -5.68
C SER A 101 -10.55 12.11 -5.94
N HIS A 102 -9.92 11.94 -7.11
CA HIS A 102 -9.02 12.97 -7.61
C HIS A 102 -9.88 14.23 -7.81
N GLY A 103 -9.54 15.29 -7.10
CA GLY A 103 -10.30 16.54 -7.07
C GLY A 103 -10.60 17.04 -8.48
N VAL A 104 -11.87 16.91 -8.88
CA VAL A 104 -12.47 17.75 -9.90
C VAL A 104 -13.48 18.62 -9.15
N ILE A 105 -13.11 19.87 -8.93
CA ILE A 105 -14.04 20.91 -8.53
C ILE A 105 -14.97 21.09 -9.73
N GLY A 106 -16.25 20.74 -9.58
CA GLY A 106 -17.27 21.14 -10.55
C GLY A 106 -18.34 20.09 -10.85
N ALA A 107 -19.57 20.44 -10.46
CA ALA A 107 -20.85 19.99 -11.01
C ALA A 107 -21.31 18.55 -10.72
N SER A 108 -22.32 18.49 -9.84
CA SER A 108 -23.33 17.45 -9.78
C SER A 108 -23.80 17.04 -11.18
N ARG A 109 -23.79 15.74 -11.45
CA ARG A 109 -24.80 15.12 -12.33
C ARG A 109 -24.90 13.64 -12.04
N ASP A 110 -26.05 13.30 -11.48
CA ASP A 110 -26.64 11.98 -11.48
C ASP A 110 -26.48 11.35 -12.87
N ARG A 111 -25.79 10.21 -12.94
CA ARG A 111 -25.74 9.36 -14.13
C ARG A 111 -25.58 7.91 -13.71
N ASN A 112 -26.74 7.28 -13.67
CA ASN A 112 -26.95 5.85 -13.83
C ASN A 112 -26.21 5.39 -15.09
N GLU A 113 -25.11 4.66 -14.94
CA GLU A 113 -24.49 3.95 -16.06
C GLU A 113 -24.03 2.55 -15.64
N ARG A 114 -24.66 1.59 -16.33
CA ARG A 114 -24.47 0.16 -16.26
C ARG A 114 -23.13 -0.21 -16.88
N ASN A 115 -22.52 -1.25 -16.30
CA ASN A 115 -21.59 -2.21 -16.89
C ASN A 115 -20.53 -1.73 -17.90
N GLY A 116 -19.28 -1.82 -17.43
CA GLY A 116 -18.10 -2.10 -18.25
C GLY A 116 -17.15 -2.97 -17.45
N GLY A 117 -17.52 -4.24 -17.24
CA GLY A 117 -16.66 -5.23 -16.60
C GLY A 117 -15.42 -5.45 -17.46
N LYS A 118 -14.28 -4.91 -17.04
CA LYS A 118 -12.99 -5.48 -17.42
C LYS A 118 -12.68 -6.55 -16.40
N THR A 119 -12.93 -7.78 -16.80
CA THR A 119 -12.51 -9.01 -16.13
C THR A 119 -11.02 -8.86 -15.82
N ILE A 120 -10.70 -8.67 -14.53
CA ILE A 120 -9.35 -8.97 -14.06
C ILE A 120 -9.32 -10.49 -14.12
N GLU A 121 -8.73 -11.04 -15.18
CA GLU A 121 -8.44 -12.46 -15.26
C GLU A 121 -7.53 -12.78 -14.07
N SER A 122 -8.14 -13.34 -13.03
CA SER A 122 -7.44 -14.09 -12.01
C SER A 122 -6.74 -15.22 -12.76
N LYS A 123 -5.43 -15.09 -12.95
CA LYS A 123 -4.63 -16.21 -13.44
C LYS A 123 -4.88 -17.40 -12.52
N GLN A 124 -5.13 -18.53 -13.15
CA GLN A 124 -5.53 -19.79 -12.54
C GLN A 124 -4.57 -20.14 -11.41
N CYS A 125 -5.12 -20.46 -10.25
CA CYS A 125 -4.41 -21.07 -9.13
C CYS A 125 -3.77 -22.36 -9.66
N GLY A 126 -2.46 -22.35 -9.87
CA GLY A 126 -1.72 -23.56 -10.17
C GLY A 126 -1.85 -24.52 -9.00
N THR A 127 -2.18 -25.77 -9.30
CA THR A 127 -2.15 -26.89 -8.35
C THR A 127 -0.79 -26.93 -7.66
N LEU A 128 -0.80 -26.82 -6.33
CA LEU A 128 0.37 -26.97 -5.48
C LEU A 128 0.69 -28.46 -5.39
N ASP A 129 1.67 -28.92 -6.16
CA ASP A 129 2.41 -30.14 -5.82
C ASP A 129 3.59 -29.73 -4.95
N PHE A 130 3.70 -30.38 -3.79
CA PHE A 130 4.65 -30.13 -2.70
C PHE A 130 6.12 -30.23 -3.14
#